data_AF-A0A6N7G110-F1
#
_entry.id   AF-A0A6N7G110-F1
#
_cell.length_a   1.000
_cell.length_b   1.000
_cell.length_c   1.000
_cell.angle_alpha   90.00
_cell.angle_beta   90.00
_cell.angle_gamma   90.00
#
_symmetry.space_group_name_H-M   'P 1'
#
loop_
_entity.id
_entity.type
_entity.pdbx_description
1 polymer ?
#
loop_
_entity_poly.entity_id
_entity_poly.type
_entity_poly.pdbx_seq_one_letter_code
_entity_poly.pdbx_strand_id
1 'polypeptide(L)'
;DPGLRKDGVEVHLQELLAANPTVLAEGLRLVRREYPTDIGPVDLLCRDAEGNAVAVEVKRRGEIDGVEQLVRYLERLDLDPRLKPVRGVFVAQLIKPQARVLALDRGLSCVEVDYDELRGFERDQLRLF
;
A
#
# COMPACT_ATOMS: atom_id res chain seq x y z
N ASP A 1 -20.22 9.63 4.69
CA ASP A 1 -19.11 8.69 4.84
C ASP A 1 -18.03 9.06 3.84
N PRO A 2 -17.09 9.97 4.17
CA PRO A 2 -16.18 10.46 3.18
C PRO A 2 -14.94 9.59 3.27
N GLY A 3 -14.89 8.52 2.48
CA GLY A 3 -13.60 8.00 2.06
C GLY A 3 -12.79 9.20 1.56
N LEU A 4 -11.66 9.47 2.20
CA LEU A 4 -10.74 10.53 1.83
C LEU A 4 -10.54 10.45 0.31
N ARG A 5 -11.03 11.47 -0.39
CA ARG A 5 -10.91 11.53 -1.84
C ARG A 5 -9.42 11.56 -2.15
N LYS A 6 -8.90 10.49 -2.74
CA LYS A 6 -7.51 10.42 -3.17
C LYS A 6 -7.21 11.54 -4.15
N ASP A 7 -6.04 12.16 -3.98
CA ASP A 7 -5.57 13.12 -4.97
C ASP A 7 -5.09 12.38 -6.24
N GLY A 8 -4.92 13.11 -7.35
CA GLY A 8 -4.51 12.49 -8.61
C GLY A 8 -3.12 11.82 -8.55
N VAL A 9 -2.26 12.24 -7.62
CA VAL A 9 -0.94 11.64 -7.43
C VAL A 9 -1.06 10.32 -6.67
N GLU A 10 -1.92 10.24 -5.65
CA GLU A 10 -2.20 9.00 -4.92
C GLU A 10 -2.82 7.93 -5.82
N VAL A 11 -3.78 8.33 -6.66
CA VAL A 11 -4.35 7.42 -7.66
C VAL A 11 -3.27 6.87 -8.59
N HIS A 12 -2.38 7.74 -9.08
CA HIS A 12 -1.33 7.33 -9.99
C HIS A 12 -0.23 6.50 -9.30
N LEU A 13 0.16 6.84 -8.08
CA LEU A 13 1.07 6.02 -7.26
C LEU A 13 0.52 4.61 -7.08
N GLN A 14 -0.77 4.48 -6.77
CA GLN A 14 -1.40 3.17 -6.67
C GLN A 14 -1.31 2.40 -7.99
N GLU A 15 -1.55 3.05 -9.13
CA GLU A 15 -1.48 2.41 -10.45
C GLU A 15 -0.07 1.89 -10.76
N LEU A 16 0.94 2.72 -10.53
CA LEU A 16 2.34 2.37 -10.73
C LEU A 16 2.77 1.21 -9.83
N LEU A 17 2.40 1.26 -8.53
CA LEU A 17 2.73 0.22 -7.56
C LEU A 17 1.93 -1.08 -7.80
N ALA A 18 0.71 -0.98 -8.32
CA ALA A 18 -0.07 -2.15 -8.71
C ALA A 18 0.54 -2.85 -9.94
N ALA A 19 1.08 -2.07 -10.89
CA ALA A 19 1.77 -2.61 -12.07
C ALA A 19 3.13 -3.23 -11.71
N ASN A 20 3.83 -2.69 -10.72
CA ASN A 20 5.14 -3.17 -10.28
C ASN A 20 5.25 -3.29 -8.73
N PRO A 21 4.55 -4.25 -8.10
CA PRO A 21 4.50 -4.38 -6.64
C PRO A 21 5.84 -4.77 -6.02
N THR A 22 6.77 -5.32 -6.80
CA THR A 22 8.09 -5.71 -6.30
C THR A 22 8.97 -4.54 -5.86
N VAL A 23 8.60 -3.31 -6.23
CA VAL A 23 9.23 -2.09 -5.69
C VAL A 23 9.04 -1.98 -4.17
N LEU A 24 7.96 -2.54 -3.63
CA LEU A 24 7.65 -2.48 -2.20
C LEU A 24 8.38 -3.57 -1.41
N ALA A 25 8.51 -4.76 -1.98
CA ALA A 25 9.23 -5.90 -1.43
C ALA A 25 9.45 -6.94 -2.53
N GLU A 26 10.59 -7.63 -2.50
CA GLU A 26 10.88 -8.72 -3.44
C GLU A 26 9.80 -9.82 -3.38
N GLY A 27 9.42 -10.35 -4.54
CA GLY A 27 8.43 -11.43 -4.66
C GLY A 27 6.97 -11.02 -4.37
N LEU A 28 6.71 -9.75 -4.05
CA LEU A 28 5.36 -9.25 -3.83
C LEU A 28 4.56 -9.28 -5.14
N ARG A 29 3.35 -9.84 -5.09
CA ARG A 29 2.44 -9.98 -6.23
C ARG A 29 1.10 -9.35 -5.89
N LEU A 30 0.56 -8.55 -6.82
CA LEU A 30 -0.75 -7.95 -6.67
C LEU A 30 -1.84 -9.04 -6.69
N VAL A 31 -2.75 -9.00 -5.72
CA VAL A 31 -4.01 -9.75 -5.77
C VAL A 31 -5.09 -8.86 -6.38
N ARG A 32 -5.27 -7.66 -5.82
CA ARG A 32 -6.34 -6.74 -6.22
C ARG A 32 -6.05 -5.32 -5.74
N ARG A 33 -6.38 -4.34 -6.58
CA ARG A 33 -6.51 -2.92 -6.21
C ARG A 33 -7.86 -2.65 -5.57
N GLU A 34 -7.92 -1.69 -4.66
CA GLU A 34 -9.14 -1.27 -3.97
C GLU A 34 -9.88 -2.49 -3.40
N TYR A 35 -9.17 -3.31 -2.62
CA TYR A 35 -9.74 -4.54 -2.08
C TYR A 35 -10.79 -4.19 -1.02
N PRO A 36 -12.05 -4.64 -1.19
CA PRO A 36 -13.15 -4.16 -0.36
C PRO A 36 -13.03 -4.63 1.10
N THR A 37 -13.33 -3.72 2.03
CA THR A 37 -13.66 -4.03 3.42
C THR A 37 -15.01 -3.40 3.78
N ASP A 38 -15.52 -3.69 4.97
CA ASP A 38 -16.74 -3.10 5.54
C ASP A 38 -16.61 -1.60 5.87
N ILE A 39 -15.38 -1.08 5.96
CA ILE A 39 -15.08 0.33 6.30
C ILE A 39 -14.41 1.08 5.14
N GLY A 40 -14.55 0.57 3.92
CA GLY A 40 -13.94 1.10 2.70
C GLY A 40 -12.79 0.24 2.18
N PRO A 41 -12.31 0.48 0.95
CA PRO A 41 -11.29 -0.36 0.35
C PRO A 41 -9.90 -0.10 0.94
N VAL A 42 -9.07 -1.14 1.03
CA VAL A 42 -7.61 -0.99 1.13
C VAL A 42 -7.02 -0.82 -0.26
N ASP A 43 -5.98 0.00 -0.40
CA ASP A 43 -5.46 0.41 -1.70
C ASP A 43 -4.99 -0.76 -2.55
N LEU A 44 -4.14 -1.62 -1.97
CA LEU A 44 -3.70 -2.86 -2.60
C LEU A 44 -3.76 -4.00 -1.59
N LEU A 45 -4.30 -5.13 -2.04
CA LEU A 45 -4.04 -6.42 -1.42
C LEU A 45 -3.05 -7.18 -2.29
N CYS A 46 -1.98 -7.67 -1.68
CA CYS A 46 -0.90 -8.42 -2.30
C CYS A 46 -0.65 -9.76 -1.59
N ARG A 47 0.18 -10.59 -2.21
CA ARG A 47 0.75 -11.81 -1.65
C ARG A 47 2.27 -11.74 -1.73
N ASP A 48 2.95 -12.07 -0.65
CA ASP A 48 4.42 -12.20 -0.69
C ASP A 48 4.86 -13.49 -1.40
N ALA A 49 6.18 -13.75 -1.38
CA ALA A 49 6.77 -14.92 -2.00
C ALA A 49 6.23 -16.23 -1.40
N GLU A 50 5.98 -16.23 -0.09
CA GLU A 50 5.45 -17.34 0.69
C GLU A 50 3.91 -17.48 0.60
N GLY A 51 3.23 -16.51 0.00
CA GLY A 51 1.78 -16.50 -0.16
C GLY A 51 1.01 -15.92 1.02
N ASN A 52 1.66 -15.25 1.98
CA ASN A 52 0.97 -14.53 3.05
C ASN A 52 0.36 -13.23 2.50
N ALA A 53 -0.76 -12.81 3.10
CA ALA A 53 -1.46 -11.60 2.67
C ALA A 53 -0.70 -10.35 3.14
N VAL A 54 -0.61 -9.36 2.25
CA VAL A 54 0.00 -8.06 2.53
C VAL A 54 -0.97 -6.97 2.10
N ALA A 55 -1.47 -6.20 3.06
CA ALA A 55 -2.25 -5.00 2.84
C ALA A 55 -1.31 -3.80 2.69
N VAL A 56 -1.49 -3.03 1.62
CA VAL A 56 -0.68 -1.83 1.34
C VAL A 56 -1.61 -0.63 1.32
N GLU A 57 -1.25 0.41 2.08
CA GLU A 57 -1.90 1.72 2.04
C GLU A 57 -0.92 2.73 1.41
N VAL A 58 -1.37 3.46 0.39
CA VAL A 58 -0.55 4.37 -0.41
C VAL A 58 -0.99 5.80 -0.18
N LYS A 59 -0.07 6.65 0.27
CA LYS A 59 -0.30 8.09 0.44
C LYS A 59 0.67 8.89 -0.42
N ARG A 60 0.30 10.09 -0.81
CA ARG A 60 1.28 11.03 -1.37
C ARG A 60 2.25 11.46 -0.27
N ARG A 61 1.71 11.77 0.91
CA ARG A 61 2.46 12.12 2.12
C ARG A 61 1.96 11.27 3.28
N GLY A 62 2.86 10.52 3.89
CA GLY A 62 2.57 9.65 5.02
C GLY A 62 2.38 10.45 6.31
N GLU A 63 1.15 10.46 6.82
CA GLU A 63 0.77 11.09 8.08
C GLU A 63 0.13 10.06 9.04
N ILE A 64 -0.16 10.47 10.28
CA ILE A 64 -0.67 9.56 11.33
C ILE A 64 -2.02 8.95 10.95
N ASP A 65 -2.89 9.73 10.31
CA ASP A 65 -4.21 9.30 9.87
C ASP A 65 -4.14 8.12 8.89
N GLY A 66 -3.19 8.13 7.96
CA GLY A 66 -2.94 7.02 7.03
C GLY A 66 -2.47 5.74 7.75
N VAL A 67 -1.68 5.89 8.82
CA VAL A 67 -1.26 4.76 9.65
C VAL A 67 -2.45 4.15 10.39
N GLU A 68 -3.26 4.99 11.06
CA GLU A 68 -4.45 4.53 11.77
C GLU A 68 -5.49 3.91 10.83
N GLN A 69 -5.62 4.44 9.62
CA GLN A 69 -6.44 3.86 8.58
C GLN A 69 -5.96 2.45 8.20
N LEU A 70 -4.66 2.24 7.96
CA LEU A 70 -4.12 0.91 7.65
C LEU A 70 -4.31 -0.07 8.81
N VAL A 71 -4.08 0.35 10.06
CA VAL A 71 -4.35 -0.50 11.25
C VAL A 71 -5.81 -0.95 11.28
N ARG A 72 -6.76 -0.03 11.07
CA ARG A 72 -8.18 -0.38 11.01
C ARG A 72 -8.49 -1.36 9.88
N TYR A 73 -7.87 -1.24 8.71
CA TYR A 73 -8.06 -2.22 7.63
C TYR A 73 -7.51 -3.60 8.00
N LEU A 74 -6.34 -3.68 8.63
CA LEU A 74 -5.78 -4.95 9.09
C LEU A 74 -6.73 -5.67 10.05
N GLU A 75 -7.32 -4.96 11.02
CA GLU A 75 -8.31 -5.52 11.94
C GLU A 75 -9.50 -6.16 11.21
N ARG A 76 -9.91 -5.62 10.06
CA ARG A 76 -11.02 -6.17 9.25
C ARG A 76 -10.57 -7.33 8.38
N LEU A 77 -9.41 -7.23 7.77
CA LEU A 77 -8.88 -8.27 6.88
C LEU A 77 -8.49 -9.53 7.67
N ASP A 78 -8.00 -9.38 8.91
CA ASP A 78 -7.67 -10.51 9.79
C ASP A 78 -8.89 -11.30 10.28
N LEU A 79 -10.12 -10.79 10.07
CA LEU A 79 -11.34 -11.55 10.30
C LEU A 79 -11.52 -12.69 9.29
N ASP A 80 -10.91 -12.61 8.11
CA ASP A 80 -10.96 -13.67 7.10
C ASP A 80 -9.85 -14.72 7.33
N PRO A 81 -10.19 -15.98 7.66
CA PRO A 81 -9.20 -17.05 7.87
C PRO A 81 -8.32 -17.35 6.65
N ARG A 82 -8.71 -16.94 5.44
CA ARG A 82 -7.94 -17.13 4.20
C ARG A 82 -6.90 -16.04 3.98
N LEU A 83 -7.02 -14.93 4.70
CA LEU A 83 -6.09 -13.81 4.64
C LEU A 83 -5.15 -13.80 5.83
N LYS A 84 -5.66 -14.06 7.04
CA LYS A 84 -4.88 -13.92 8.27
C LYS A 84 -3.70 -14.89 8.36
N PRO A 85 -2.56 -14.47 8.95
CA PRO A 85 -2.28 -13.10 9.39
C PRO A 85 -1.99 -12.16 8.22
N VAL A 86 -2.55 -10.95 8.25
CA VAL A 86 -2.31 -9.92 7.24
C VAL A 86 -1.22 -8.96 7.70
N ARG A 87 -0.16 -8.81 6.89
CA ARG A 87 0.89 -7.82 7.15
C ARG A 87 0.51 -6.47 6.55
N GLY A 88 0.86 -5.38 7.22
CA GLY A 88 0.65 -4.02 6.71
C GLY A 88 1.92 -3.36 6.20
N VAL A 89 1.84 -2.71 5.04
CA VAL A 89 2.89 -1.86 4.47
C VAL A 89 2.32 -0.45 4.22
N PHE A 90 2.87 0.54 4.89
CA PHE A 90 2.52 1.95 4.68
C PHE A 90 3.50 2.58 3.70
N VAL A 91 2.98 3.08 2.58
CA VAL A 91 3.78 3.58 1.46
C VAL A 91 3.50 5.06 1.23
N ALA A 92 4.55 5.87 1.07
CA ALA A 92 4.39 7.24 0.62
C ALA A 92 5.62 7.78 -0.13
N GLN A 93 5.53 8.96 -0.75
CA GLN A 93 6.75 9.63 -1.24
C GLN A 93 7.61 10.17 -0.09
N LEU A 94 6.96 10.55 1.02
CA LEU A 94 7.59 10.99 2.24
C LEU A 94 6.72 10.60 3.42
N ILE A 95 7.28 9.91 4.41
CA ILE A 95 6.58 9.57 5.65
C ILE A 95 7.09 10.51 6.75
N LYS A 96 6.18 11.25 7.38
CA LYS A 96 6.55 12.12 8.50
C LYS A 96 7.15 11.29 9.65
N PRO A 97 8.16 11.79 10.38
CA PRO A 97 8.82 11.05 11.44
C PRO A 97 7.85 10.46 12.49
N GLN A 98 6.86 11.22 12.93
CA GLN A 98 5.85 10.74 13.89
C GLN A 98 4.94 9.64 13.33
N ALA A 99 4.63 9.69 12.04
CA ALA A 99 3.85 8.64 11.38
C ALA A 99 4.67 7.36 11.26
N ARG A 100 5.96 7.48 10.92
CA ARG A 100 6.90 6.35 10.88
C ARG A 100 7.04 5.70 12.25
N VAL A 101 7.21 6.48 13.31
CA VAL A 101 7.29 5.97 14.69
C VAL A 101 6.03 5.19 15.05
N LEU A 102 4.85 5.77 14.80
CA LEU A 102 3.58 5.08 15.07
C LEU A 102 3.42 3.81 14.23
N ALA A 103 3.75 3.85 12.95
CA ALA A 103 3.62 2.69 12.06
C ALA A 103 4.47 1.51 12.56
N LEU A 104 5.72 1.77 12.94
CA LEU A 104 6.62 0.75 13.49
C LEU A 104 6.12 0.22 14.84
N ASP A 105 5.63 1.09 15.72
CA ASP A 105 5.01 0.69 17.01
C ASP A 105 3.79 -0.23 16.81
N ARG A 106 3.03 -0.02 15.73
CA ARG A 106 1.90 -0.88 15.33
C ARG A 106 2.31 -2.12 14.53
N GLY A 107 3.60 -2.39 14.38
CA GLY A 107 4.11 -3.56 13.64
C GLY A 107 3.98 -3.46 12.11
N LEU A 108 3.79 -2.26 11.57
CA LEU A 108 3.72 -2.02 10.13
C LEU A 108 5.12 -1.80 9.55
N SER A 109 5.30 -2.20 8.29
CA SER A 109 6.47 -1.78 7.50
C SER A 109 6.23 -0.42 6.85
N CYS A 110 7.28 0.38 6.66
CA CYS A 110 7.21 1.69 5.99
C CYS A 110 8.12 1.71 4.76
N VAL A 111 7.58 2.08 3.61
CA VAL A 111 8.34 2.23 2.36
C VAL A 111 8.17 3.64 1.82
N GLU A 112 9.28 4.33 1.59
CA GLU A 112 9.27 5.57 0.82
C GLU A 112 9.60 5.27 -0.64
N VAL A 113 8.88 5.88 -1.57
CA VAL A 113 9.04 5.65 -3.01
C VAL A 113 9.28 6.95 -3.75
N ASP A 114 10.17 6.91 -4.74
CA ASP A 114 10.35 8.04 -5.66
C ASP A 114 9.33 7.95 -6.81
N TYR A 115 8.48 8.97 -6.90
CA TYR A 115 7.43 9.02 -7.91
C TYR A 115 7.96 9.16 -9.34
N ASP A 116 9.07 9.88 -9.55
CA ASP A 116 9.65 10.05 -10.87
C ASP A 116 10.38 8.78 -11.32
N GLU A 117 11.04 8.06 -10.41
CA GLU A 117 11.60 6.73 -10.71
C GLU A 117 10.51 5.75 -11.12
N LEU A 118 9.40 5.67 -10.37
CA LEU A 118 8.26 4.81 -10.68
C LEU A 118 7.69 5.07 -12.08
N ARG A 119 7.55 6.34 -12.47
CA ARG A 119 7.12 6.70 -13.83
C ARG A 119 8.16 6.40 -14.90
N GLY A 120 9.45 6.47 -14.56
CA GLY A 120 10.54 6.08 -15.45
C GLY A 120 10.41 4.62 -15.87
N PHE A 121 10.19 3.73 -14.91
CA PHE A 121 9.99 2.30 -15.17
C PHE A 121 8.80 2.02 -16.09
N GLU A 122 7.67 2.69 -15.88
CA GLU A 122 6.48 2.54 -16.73
C GLU A 122 6.79 2.92 -18.20
N ARG A 123 7.49 4.03 -18.42
CA ARG A 123 7.85 4.51 -19.76
C ARG A 123 8.81 3.57 -20.48
N ASP A 124 9.78 3.00 -19.77
CA ASP A 124 10.72 2.06 -20.37
C ASP A 124 10.03 0.76 -20.77
N GLN A 125 9.11 0.25 -19.96
CA GLN A 125 8.29 -0.91 -20.32
C GLN A 125 7.45 -0.66 -21.58
N LEU A 126 6.86 0.54 -21.73
CA LEU A 126 6.07 0.89 -22.91
C LEU A 126 6.89 1.04 -24.20
N ARG A 127 8.20 1.31 -24.11
CA ARG A 127 9.10 1.44 -25.28
C ARG A 127 9.63 0.11 -25.80
N LEU A 128 9.50 -0.96 -25.02
CA LEU A 128 9.96 -2.30 -25.37
C LEU A 128 8.95 -3.09 -26.23
N PHE A 129 7.81 -2.48 -26.58
CA PHE A 129 6.75 -3.06 -27.42
C PHE A 129 6.59 -2.31 -28.75
#